data_AF-A0A7W3Z760-F1
#
_entry.id   AF-A0A7W3Z760-F1
#
_cell.length_a   1.000
_cell.length_b   1.000
_cell.length_c   1.000
_cell.angle_alpha   90.00
_cell.angle_beta   90.00
_cell.angle_gamma   90.00
#
_symmetry.space_group_name_H-M   'P 1'
#
loop_
_entity.id
_entity.type
_entity.pdbx_description
1 polymer ?
#
loop_
_entity_poly.entity_id
_entity_poly.type
_entity_poly.pdbx_seq_one_letter_code
_entity_poly.pdbx_strand_id
1 'polypeptide(L)' 'MSLKEEIALKLKARRIELGLTMEELAVLIWGDPAKKAQISNYESGKRSFSLDTLELFLKALQCELSITNKQ' A
#
# COMPACT_ATOMS: atom_id res chain seq x y z
N MET A 1 -4.19 -2.35 -17.51
CA MET A 1 -3.79 -2.33 -16.10
C MET A 1 -4.87 -3.05 -15.32
N SER A 2 -4.49 -3.95 -14.42
CA SER A 2 -5.43 -4.68 -13.57
C SER A 2 -5.76 -3.87 -12.32
N LEU A 3 -6.91 -4.14 -11.68
CA LEU A 3 -7.32 -3.46 -10.45
C LEU A 3 -6.25 -3.52 -9.35
N LYS A 4 -5.57 -4.67 -9.20
CA LYS A 4 -4.48 -4.81 -8.21
C LYS A 4 -3.30 -3.88 -8.49
N GLU A 5 -2.98 -3.64 -9.77
CA GLU A 5 -1.88 -2.76 -10.17
C GLU A 5 -2.26 -1.30 -9.95
N GLU A 6 -3.51 -0.94 -10.22
CA GLU A 6 -4.03 0.40 -9.94
C GLU A 6 -4.01 0.72 -8.44
N ILE A 7 -4.44 -0.22 -7.60
CA ILE A 7 -4.36 -0.08 -6.13
C ILE A 7 -2.90 0.08 -5.69
N ALA A 8 -2.00 -0.81 -6.16
CA ALA A 8 -0.57 -0.74 -5.82
C ALA A 8 0.06 0.61 -6.18
N LEU A 9 -0.24 1.14 -7.37
CA LEU A 9 0.26 2.44 -7.82
C LEU A 9 -0.30 3.60 -7.00
N LYS A 10 -1.58 3.56 -6.64
CA LYS A 10 -2.20 4.58 -5.78
C LYS A 10 -1.57 4.61 -4.38
N LEU A 11 -1.36 3.45 -3.77
CA LEU A 11 -0.72 3.36 -2.45
C LEU A 11 0.75 3.84 -2.51
N LYS A 12 1.49 3.46 -3.55
CA LYS A 12 2.86 3.93 -3.78
C LYS A 12 2.91 5.45 -3.94
N ALA A 13 2.03 6.02 -4.76
CA ALA A 13 1.96 7.47 -4.97
C ALA A 13 1.70 8.18 -3.65
N ARG A 14 0.74 7.68 -2.86
CA ARG A 14 0.43 8.24 -1.54
C ARG A 14 1.61 8.17 -0.58
N ARG A 15 2.34 7.05 -0.51
CA ARG A 15 3.55 6.94 0.31
C ARG A 15 4.55 8.05 -0.03
N ILE A 16 4.76 8.29 -1.33
CA ILE A 16 5.68 9.33 -1.82
C ILE A 16 5.16 10.73 -1.47
N GLU A 17 3.86 11.00 -1.59
CA GLU A 17 3.25 12.27 -1.18
C GLU A 17 3.45 12.57 0.31
N LEU A 18 3.43 11.53 1.15
CA LEU A 18 3.72 11.64 2.59
C LEU A 18 5.22 11.76 2.90
N GLY A 19 6.10 11.69 1.90
CA GLY A 19 7.56 11.75 2.08
C GLY A 19 8.16 10.49 2.71
N LEU A 20 7.41 9.38 2.76
CA LEU A 20 7.83 8.16 3.44
C LEU A 20 8.70 7.28 2.54
N THR A 21 9.77 6.74 3.09
CA THR A 21 10.52 5.62 2.50
C THR A 21 9.76 4.30 2.66
N MET A 22 10.17 3.26 1.93
CA MET A 22 9.60 1.92 2.12
C MET A 22 9.95 1.32 3.48
N GLU A 23 11.09 1.71 4.08
CA GLU A 23 11.49 1.28 5.42
C GLU A 23 10.57 1.88 6.49
N GLU A 24 10.29 3.19 6.39
CA GLU A 24 9.37 3.87 7.30
C GLU A 24 7.94 3.32 7.17
N LEU A 25 7.47 3.06 5.94
CA LEU A 25 6.16 2.43 5.76
C LEU A 25 6.12 1.02 6.38
N ALA A 26 7.19 0.24 6.25
CA ALA A 26 7.27 -1.09 6.87
C ALA A 26 7.23 -1.01 8.41
N VAL A 27 7.85 0.01 9.00
CA VAL A 27 7.76 0.29 10.44
C VAL A 27 6.33 0.68 10.84
N LEU A 28 5.64 1.53 10.07
CA LEU A 28 4.26 1.93 10.38
C LEU A 28 3.27 0.76 10.32
N ILE A 29 3.48 -0.18 9.38
CA ILE A 29 2.56 -1.30 9.15
C ILE A 29 2.85 -2.48 10.09
N TRP A 30 4.13 -2.80 10.30
CA TRP A 30 4.54 -4.04 10.99
C TRP A 30 5.56 -3.82 12.12
N GLY A 31 6.02 -2.59 12.38
CA GLY A 31 7.05 -2.31 13.37
C GLY A 31 8.44 -2.83 13.00
N ASP A 32 8.66 -3.23 11.75
CA ASP A 32 9.89 -3.92 11.32
C ASP A 32 10.41 -3.36 9.98
N PRO A 33 11.54 -2.61 9.99
CA PRO A 33 12.12 -2.03 8.78
C PRO A 33 12.68 -3.08 7.81
N ALA A 34 13.00 -4.29 8.29
CA ALA A 34 13.50 -5.38 7.44
C ALA A 34 12.44 -5.84 6.41
N LYS A 35 11.17 -5.51 6.64
CA LYS A 35 10.05 -5.81 5.73
C LYS A 35 9.93 -4.84 4.56
N LYS A 36 10.86 -3.89 4.35
CA LYS A 36 10.84 -2.98 3.18
C LYS A 36 10.73 -3.68 1.83
N ALA A 37 11.31 -4.88 1.70
CA ALA A 37 11.21 -5.67 0.48
C ALA A 37 9.77 -6.15 0.21
N GLN A 38 8.98 -6.37 1.26
CA GLN A 38 7.56 -6.69 1.13
C GLN A 38 6.78 -5.48 0.61
N ILE A 39 7.05 -4.28 1.12
CA ILE A 39 6.46 -3.03 0.59
C ILE A 39 6.72 -2.91 -0.92
N SER A 40 7.97 -3.11 -1.36
CA SER A 40 8.33 -3.09 -2.79
C SER A 40 7.54 -4.12 -3.62
N ASN A 41 7.36 -5.34 -3.09
CA ASN A 41 6.58 -6.39 -3.79
C ASN A 41 5.10 -6.03 -3.93
N TYR A 42 4.53 -5.35 -2.93
CA TYR A 42 3.16 -4.85 -2.99
C TYR A 42 3.04 -3.67 -3.97
N GLU A 43 3.90 -2.67 -3.86
CA GLU A 43 3.88 -1.46 -4.71
C GLU A 43 4.23 -1.71 -6.18
N SER A 44 4.90 -2.82 -6.48
CA SER A 44 5.16 -3.27 -7.85
C SER A 44 4.05 -4.17 -8.42
N GLY A 45 3.02 -4.49 -7.65
CA GLY A 45 1.94 -5.39 -8.06
C GLY A 45 2.35 -6.87 -8.18
N LYS A 46 3.59 -7.23 -7.80
CA LYS A 46 4.07 -8.62 -7.74
C LYS A 46 3.28 -9.44 -6.73
N ARG A 47 2.83 -8.81 -5.64
CA ARG A 47 2.02 -9.43 -4.59
C ARG A 47 0.66 -8.77 -4.49
N SER A 48 -0.39 -9.59 -4.52
CA SER A 48 -1.76 -9.15 -4.26
C SER A 48 -1.96 -8.83 -2.78
N PHE A 49 -2.78 -7.83 -2.48
CA PHE A 49 -3.17 -7.52 -1.11
C PHE A 49 -4.31 -8.45 -0.65
N SER A 50 -4.19 -9.05 0.54
CA SER A 50 -5.38 -9.48 1.28
C SER A 50 -6.11 -8.23 1.82
N LEU A 51 -7.38 -8.37 2.20
CA LEU A 51 -8.13 -7.26 2.81
C LEU A 51 -7.44 -6.76 4.08
N ASP A 52 -7.00 -7.66 4.97
CA ASP A 52 -6.28 -7.29 6.19
C ASP A 52 -4.98 -6.52 5.87
N THR A 53 -4.24 -6.94 4.85
CA THR A 53 -3.01 -6.23 4.47
C THR A 53 -3.34 -4.87 3.88
N LEU A 54 -4.37 -4.79 3.03
CA LEU A 54 -4.81 -3.55 2.44
C LEU A 54 -5.25 -2.55 3.52
N GLU A 55 -5.98 -3.00 4.53
CA GLU A 55 -6.39 -2.18 5.67
C GLU A 55 -5.20 -1.60 6.42
N LEU A 56 -4.16 -2.40 6.70
CA LEU A 56 -2.95 -1.91 7.34
C LEU A 56 -2.25 -0.82 6.51
N PHE A 57 -2.18 -1.00 5.19
CA PHE A 57 -1.62 0.02 4.28
C PHE A 57 -2.45 1.30 4.29
N LEU A 58 -3.78 1.19 4.19
CA LEU A 58 -4.70 2.33 4.20
C LEU A 58 -4.56 3.13 5.50
N LYS A 59 -4.49 2.45 6.65
CA LYS A 59 -4.27 3.07 7.95
C LYS A 59 -2.93 3.81 8.02
N ALA A 60 -1.84 3.16 7.61
CA ALA A 60 -0.50 3.77 7.63
C ALA A 60 -0.37 4.97 6.68
N LEU A 61 -1.10 4.95 5.56
CA LEU A 61 -1.10 5.99 4.54
C LEU A 61 -2.19 7.06 4.69
N GLN A 62 -2.98 6.97 5.77
CA GLN A 62 -4.08 7.89 6.08
C GLN A 62 -5.05 7.98 4.89
N CYS A 63 -5.47 6.82 4.38
CA CYS A 63 -6.39 6.69 3.26
C CYS A 63 -7.60 5.85 3.63
N GLU A 64 -8.69 6.06 2.89
CA GLU A 64 -9.91 5.27 2.97
C GLU A 64 -10.20 4.61 1.62
N LEU A 65 -10.85 3.45 1.65
CA LEU A 65 -11.30 2.74 0.46
C LEU A 65 -12.81 2.88 0.31
N SER A 66 -13.24 3.42 -0.83
CA SER A 66 -14.66 3.51 -1.19
C SER A 66 -14.94 2.62 -2.40
N ILE A 67 -15.99 1.80 -2.30
CA ILE A 67 -16.49 0.97 -3.41
C ILE A 67 -17.71 1.67 -4.01
N THR A 68 -17.65 1.97 -5.30
CA THR A 68 -18.73 2.63 -6.04
C THR A 68 -19.10 1.80 -7.26
N ASN A 69 -20.40 1.64 -7.54
CA ASN A 69 -20.85 1.06 -8.80
C ASN A 69 -20.66 2.09 -9.91
N LYS A 70 -19.97 1.70 -11.00
CA LYS A 70 -19.98 2.51 -12.23
C LYS A 70 -21.40 2.48 -12.78
N GLN A 71 -22.02 3.66 -12.88
CA GLN A 71 -23.25 3.87 -13.64
C GLN A 71 -22.95 3.78 -15.13
#